data_AF-A0A1G5K0P7-F1
#
_entry.id   AF-A0A1G5K0P7-F1
#
_cell.length_a   1.000
_cell.length_b   1.000
_cell.length_c   1.000
_cell.angle_alpha   90.00
_cell.angle_beta   90.00
_cell.angle_gamma   90.00
#
_symmetry.space_group_name_H-M   'P 1'
#
loop_
_entity.id
_entity.type
_entity.pdbx_description
1 polymer ?
#
loop_
_entity_poly.entity_id
_entity_poly.type
_entity_poly.pdbx_seq_one_letter_code
_entity_poly.pdbx_strand_id
1 'polypeptide(L)'
;MSCWIKWIWGAAVLVNLAIFIWFLVGATSNFQKSLDLVGMPIMLLCGIPSLMINMISVVILIRKWHSSLSVSTMIYGGVFILILMFCTPAFINALEHSVKPERVESDPVSRTSDQKYEYNLEIINMSQRNNQVNLIVKEVSDQSVKKTIPLDLDAKEIAAITTGPGSDWQWTVLEPTEKPEIYKLTTTEKLGMHKVYRIDVAEGLTQEMK
;
A
#
# COMPACT_ATOMS: atom_id res chain seq x y z
N MET A 1 -22.63 -18.67 37.08
CA MET A 1 -21.32 -18.24 36.56
C MET A 1 -20.57 -17.58 37.69
N SER A 2 -19.29 -17.89 37.93
CA SER A 2 -18.46 -16.91 38.62
C SER A 2 -18.37 -15.70 37.68
N CYS A 3 -18.45 -14.48 38.22
CA CYS A 3 -18.48 -13.22 37.46
C CYS A 3 -17.40 -13.19 36.37
N TRP A 4 -16.27 -13.86 36.62
CA TRP A 4 -15.11 -14.03 35.76
C TRP A 4 -15.39 -14.55 34.34
N ILE A 5 -16.26 -15.56 34.14
CA ILE A 5 -16.43 -16.13 32.79
C ILE A 5 -17.17 -15.15 31.86
N LYS A 6 -18.09 -14.33 32.39
CA LYS A 6 -18.78 -13.28 31.61
C LYS A 6 -17.77 -12.24 31.12
N TRP A 7 -16.86 -11.84 32.00
CA TRP A 7 -15.78 -10.91 31.68
C TRP A 7 -14.82 -11.47 30.64
N ILE A 8 -14.39 -12.73 30.77
CA ILE A 8 -13.51 -13.39 29.79
C ILE A 8 -14.19 -13.47 28.43
N TRP A 9 -15.46 -13.87 28.37
CA TRP A 9 -16.20 -13.94 27.11
C TRP A 9 -16.39 -12.55 26.48
N GLY A 10 -16.76 -11.55 27.28
CA GLY A 10 -16.87 -10.16 26.80
C GLY A 10 -15.55 -9.62 26.26
N ALA A 11 -14.44 -9.88 26.96
CA ALA A 11 -13.11 -9.50 26.52
C ALA A 11 -12.71 -10.19 25.20
N ALA A 12 -12.99 -11.49 25.06
CA ALA A 12 -12.70 -12.24 23.83
C ALA A 12 -13.45 -11.68 22.61
N VAL A 13 -14.74 -11.33 22.78
CA VAL A 13 -15.55 -10.69 21.73
C VAL A 13 -14.96 -9.33 21.36
N LEU A 14 -14.63 -8.49 22.35
CA LEU A 14 -14.05 -7.17 22.10
C LEU A 14 -12.71 -7.23 21.37
N VAL A 15 -11.81 -8.12 21.80
CA VAL A 15 -10.51 -8.31 21.15
C VAL A 15 -10.69 -8.79 19.72
N ASN A 16 -11.55 -9.79 19.48
CA ASN A 16 -11.78 -10.28 18.13
C ASN A 16 -12.39 -9.21 17.22
N LEU A 17 -13.32 -8.41 17.74
CA LEU A 17 -13.95 -7.31 16.99
C LEU A 17 -12.93 -6.19 16.67
N ALA A 18 -12.05 -5.86 17.60
CA ALA A 18 -10.94 -4.92 17.36
C ALA A 18 -9.98 -5.42 16.29
N ILE A 19 -9.58 -6.70 16.34
CA ILE A 19 -8.71 -7.33 15.34
C ILE A 19 -9.39 -7.37 13.98
N PHE A 20 -10.69 -7.67 13.94
CA PHE A 20 -11.47 -7.68 12.71
C PHE A 20 -11.58 -6.28 12.08
N ILE A 21 -11.86 -5.25 12.88
CA ILE A 21 -11.86 -3.85 12.41
C ILE A 21 -10.47 -3.46 11.88
N TRP A 22 -9.42 -3.79 12.62
CA TRP A 22 -8.04 -3.51 12.21
C TRP A 22 -7.67 -4.22 10.90
N PHE A 23 -8.08 -5.49 10.75
CA PHE A 23 -7.96 -6.23 9.51
C PHE A 23 -8.73 -5.58 8.36
N LEU A 24 -9.97 -5.12 8.58
CA LEU A 24 -10.72 -4.41 7.53
C LEU A 24 -9.97 -3.15 7.07
N VAL A 25 -9.44 -2.36 8.01
CA VAL A 25 -8.65 -1.17 7.68
C VAL A 25 -7.41 -1.55 6.87
N GLY A 26 -6.64 -2.56 7.31
CA GLY A 26 -5.46 -3.06 6.58
C GLY A 26 -5.77 -3.70 5.23
N ALA A 27 -6.85 -4.46 5.11
CA ALA A 27 -7.31 -5.01 3.84
C ALA A 27 -7.77 -3.88 2.89
N THR A 28 -8.38 -2.81 3.43
CA THR A 28 -8.79 -1.66 2.60
C THR A 28 -7.64 -0.85 2.04
N SER A 29 -6.49 -0.78 2.72
CA SER A 29 -5.28 -0.20 2.11
C SER A 29 -4.74 -1.09 0.98
N ASN A 30 -4.96 -2.40 1.05
CA ASN A 30 -4.48 -3.38 0.07
C ASN A 30 -5.39 -3.53 -1.18
N PHE A 31 -6.65 -3.08 -1.13
CA PHE A 31 -7.56 -3.00 -2.31
C PHE A 31 -7.07 -2.02 -3.40
N GLN A 32 -5.89 -1.44 -3.25
CA GLN A 32 -5.19 -0.73 -4.31
C GLN A 32 -4.69 -1.65 -5.44
N LYS A 33 -4.63 -2.97 -5.24
CA LYS A 33 -4.41 -3.97 -6.31
C LYS A 33 -5.73 -4.61 -6.74
N SER A 34 -5.89 -4.88 -8.04
CA SER A 34 -7.13 -5.42 -8.62
C SER A 34 -7.49 -6.85 -8.17
N LEU A 35 -6.55 -7.56 -7.55
CA LEU A 35 -6.73 -8.89 -6.98
C LEU A 35 -5.96 -9.01 -5.65
N ASP A 36 -6.64 -8.78 -4.52
CA ASP A 36 -6.08 -9.14 -3.22
C ASP A 36 -6.24 -10.65 -3.00
N LEU A 37 -5.22 -11.41 -3.42
CA LEU A 37 -5.19 -12.87 -3.37
C LEU A 37 -5.18 -13.45 -1.94
N VAL A 38 -4.82 -12.65 -0.94
CA VAL A 38 -4.63 -13.12 0.44
C VAL A 38 -5.73 -12.59 1.36
N GLY A 39 -6.05 -11.30 1.27
CA GLY A 39 -7.07 -10.68 2.12
C GLY A 39 -8.48 -11.19 1.81
N MET A 40 -8.83 -11.36 0.54
CA MET A 40 -10.19 -11.74 0.14
C MET A 40 -10.60 -13.15 0.64
N PRO A 41 -9.79 -14.21 0.47
CA PRO A 41 -10.14 -15.53 1.03
C PRO A 41 -10.23 -15.53 2.56
N ILE A 42 -9.35 -14.80 3.25
CA ILE A 42 -9.36 -14.72 4.72
C ILE A 42 -10.61 -13.98 5.22
N MET A 43 -11.01 -12.90 4.55
CA MET A 43 -12.24 -12.18 4.88
C MET A 43 -13.48 -13.05 4.69
N LEU A 44 -13.51 -13.87 3.65
CA LEU A 44 -14.66 -14.73 3.35
C LEU A 44 -14.72 -15.96 4.27
N LEU A 45 -13.59 -16.62 4.51
CA LEU A 45 -13.51 -17.87 5.28
C LEU A 45 -13.39 -17.65 6.79
N CYS A 46 -12.78 -16.55 7.24
CA CYS A 46 -12.60 -16.25 8.66
C CYS A 46 -13.38 -15.01 9.09
N GLY A 47 -13.41 -13.97 8.27
CA GLY A 47 -14.13 -12.71 8.56
C GLY A 47 -15.63 -12.88 8.79
N ILE A 48 -16.35 -13.40 7.80
CA ILE A 48 -17.80 -13.56 7.87
C ILE A 48 -18.21 -14.49 9.03
N PRO A 49 -17.60 -15.68 9.22
CA PRO A 49 -17.94 -16.54 10.36
C PRO A 49 -17.62 -15.90 11.71
N SER A 50 -16.48 -15.20 11.84
CA SER A 50 -16.11 -14.51 13.08
C SER A 50 -17.12 -13.42 13.44
N LEU A 51 -17.59 -12.65 12.45
CA LEU A 51 -18.60 -11.60 12.66
C LEU A 51 -19.95 -12.20 13.10
N MET A 52 -20.39 -13.29 12.45
CA MET A 52 -21.60 -14.01 12.86
C MET A 52 -21.51 -14.52 14.31
N ILE A 53 -20.37 -15.10 14.68
CA ILE A 53 -20.14 -15.61 16.05
C ILE A 53 -20.12 -14.47 17.07
N ASN A 54 -19.52 -13.33 16.75
CA ASN A 54 -19.56 -12.15 17.61
C ASN A 54 -20.99 -11.65 17.82
N MET A 55 -21.79 -11.53 16.75
CA MET A 55 -23.19 -11.10 16.87
C MET A 55 -24.00 -12.05 17.76
N ILE A 56 -23.87 -13.36 17.56
CA ILE A 56 -24.55 -14.37 18.40
C ILE A 56 -24.08 -14.26 19.85
N SER A 57 -22.77 -14.09 20.07
CA SER A 57 -22.18 -13.97 21.41
C SER A 57 -22.70 -12.74 22.15
N VAL A 58 -22.76 -11.59 21.48
CA VAL A 58 -23.31 -10.34 22.05
C VAL A 58 -24.78 -10.50 22.41
N VAL A 59 -25.60 -11.08 21.52
CA VAL A 59 -27.03 -11.32 21.79
C VAL A 59 -27.22 -12.22 23.01
N ILE A 60 -26.42 -13.29 23.15
CA ILE A 60 -26.48 -14.19 24.32
C ILE A 60 -26.04 -13.45 25.59
N LEU A 61 -24.95 -12.68 25.54
CA LEU A 61 -24.45 -11.93 26.69
C LEU A 61 -25.48 -10.89 27.17
N ILE A 62 -26.12 -10.16 26.27
CA ILE A 62 -27.18 -9.18 26.61
C ILE A 62 -28.39 -9.89 27.23
N ARG A 63 -28.93 -10.93 26.57
CA ARG A 63 -30.16 -11.60 27.04
C ARG A 63 -29.97 -12.37 28.35
N LYS A 64 -28.78 -12.91 28.60
CA LYS A 64 -28.50 -13.74 29.78
C LYS A 64 -27.53 -13.08 30.76
N TRP A 65 -27.37 -11.75 30.70
CA TRP A 65 -26.46 -11.03 31.59
C TRP A 65 -26.83 -11.19 33.06
N HIS A 66 -28.12 -11.16 33.39
CA HIS A 66 -28.61 -11.29 34.78
C HIS A 66 -29.05 -12.71 35.16
N SER A 67 -29.21 -13.61 34.19
CA SER A 67 -29.62 -14.99 34.44
C SER A 67 -28.43 -15.88 34.79
N SER A 68 -28.67 -16.94 35.56
CA SER A 68 -27.76 -18.08 35.59
C SER A 68 -27.71 -18.72 34.20
N LEU A 69 -26.49 -18.91 33.68
CA LEU A 69 -26.26 -19.58 32.40
C LEU A 69 -26.30 -21.09 32.62
N SER A 70 -26.95 -21.81 31.71
CA SER A 70 -26.99 -23.28 31.72
C SER A 70 -25.63 -23.86 31.34
N VAL A 71 -25.36 -25.10 31.76
CA VAL A 71 -24.15 -25.84 31.38
C VAL A 71 -23.98 -25.89 29.86
N SER A 72 -25.07 -26.07 29.11
CA SER A 72 -25.06 -26.02 27.64
C SER A 72 -24.56 -24.68 27.10
N THR A 73 -25.01 -23.54 27.65
CA THR A 73 -24.51 -22.22 27.23
C THR A 73 -23.03 -21.99 27.57
N MET A 74 -22.49 -22.66 28.60
CA MET A 74 -21.06 -22.61 28.88
C MET A 74 -20.25 -23.39 27.85
N ILE A 75 -20.73 -24.56 27.42
CA ILE A 75 -20.08 -25.36 26.38
C ILE A 75 -20.08 -24.57 25.07
N TYR A 76 -21.21 -23.99 24.67
CA TYR A 76 -21.28 -23.16 23.46
C TYR A 76 -20.38 -21.92 23.54
N GLY A 77 -20.37 -21.22 24.68
CA GLY A 77 -19.48 -20.07 24.89
C GLY A 77 -18.00 -20.44 24.79
N GLY A 78 -17.59 -21.58 25.37
CA GLY A 78 -16.22 -22.09 25.26
C GLY A 78 -15.83 -22.43 23.82
N VAL A 79 -16.73 -23.08 23.07
CA VAL A 79 -16.53 -23.37 21.64
C VAL A 79 -16.41 -22.08 20.83
N PHE A 80 -17.24 -21.07 21.10
CA PHE A 80 -17.14 -19.77 20.43
C PHE A 80 -15.82 -19.08 20.72
N ILE A 81 -15.36 -19.06 21.97
CA ILE A 81 -14.06 -18.48 22.32
C ILE A 81 -12.93 -19.20 21.58
N LEU A 82 -12.94 -20.54 21.51
CA LEU A 82 -11.94 -21.31 20.77
C LEU A 82 -11.92 -20.98 19.28
N ILE A 83 -13.09 -20.87 18.64
CA ILE A 83 -13.18 -20.51 17.22
C ILE A 83 -12.66 -19.08 16.99
N LEU A 84 -13.03 -18.12 17.85
CA LEU A 84 -12.55 -16.74 17.76
C LEU A 84 -11.02 -16.64 17.97
N MET A 85 -10.46 -17.46 18.85
CA MET A 85 -9.01 -17.57 19.04
C MET A 85 -8.32 -18.20 17.83
N PHE A 86 -8.94 -19.18 17.17
CA PHE A 86 -8.38 -19.80 15.96
C PHE A 86 -8.36 -18.84 14.76
N CYS A 87 -9.36 -17.97 14.62
CA CYS A 87 -9.39 -16.97 13.55
C CYS A 87 -8.39 -15.82 13.74
N THR A 88 -8.00 -15.52 15.00
CA THR A 88 -7.12 -14.40 15.33
C THR A 88 -5.75 -14.45 14.62
N PRO A 89 -4.98 -15.57 14.66
CA PRO A 89 -3.72 -15.69 13.93
C PRO A 89 -3.86 -15.50 12.42
N ALA A 90 -4.97 -15.94 11.82
CA ALA A 90 -5.21 -15.77 10.39
C ALA A 90 -5.34 -14.28 10.02
N PHE A 91 -6.01 -13.47 10.85
CA PHE A 91 -6.07 -12.03 10.66
C PHE A 91 -4.72 -11.35 10.85
N ILE A 92 -3.97 -11.71 11.89
CA ILE A 92 -2.64 -11.13 12.17
C ILE A 92 -1.66 -11.43 11.02
N ASN A 93 -1.64 -12.67 10.53
CA ASN A 93 -0.81 -13.05 9.40
C ASN A 93 -1.20 -12.30 8.12
N ALA A 94 -2.50 -12.13 7.88
CA ALA A 94 -2.98 -11.33 6.76
C ALA A 94 -2.56 -9.85 6.87
N LEU A 95 -2.57 -9.31 8.09
CA LEU A 95 -2.13 -7.95 8.39
C LEU A 95 -0.65 -7.74 8.08
N GLU A 96 0.23 -8.63 8.56
CA GLU A 96 1.66 -8.58 8.29
C GLU A 96 1.99 -8.60 6.79
N HIS A 97 1.20 -9.32 6.01
CA HIS A 97 1.38 -9.37 4.55
C HIS A 97 0.66 -8.26 3.77
N SER A 98 -0.27 -7.52 4.41
CA SER A 98 -1.04 -6.44 3.80
C SER A 98 -0.32 -5.09 3.81
N VAL A 99 0.45 -4.79 4.86
CA VAL A 99 1.22 -3.54 4.97
C VAL A 99 2.54 -3.72 4.22
N LYS A 100 2.49 -3.60 2.89
CA LYS A 100 3.72 -3.58 2.10
C LYS A 100 4.32 -2.18 2.14
N PRO A 101 5.63 -2.03 2.45
CA PRO A 101 6.30 -0.75 2.33
C PRO A 101 6.22 -0.26 0.89
N GLU A 102 6.24 1.06 0.71
CA GLU A 102 6.28 1.68 -0.61
C GLU A 102 7.41 1.07 -1.42
N ARG A 103 7.06 0.53 -2.59
CA ARG A 103 8.07 -0.03 -3.49
C ARG A 103 8.48 1.08 -4.44
N VAL A 104 9.66 1.62 -4.18
CA VAL A 104 10.30 2.60 -5.04
C VAL A 104 11.23 1.86 -5.98
N GLU A 105 11.02 2.03 -7.28
CA GLU A 105 11.91 1.57 -8.33
C GLU A 105 12.52 2.80 -9.02
N SER A 106 13.84 2.80 -9.17
CA SER A 106 14.58 3.96 -9.67
C SER A 106 15.51 3.55 -10.79
N ASP A 107 15.63 4.38 -11.82
CA ASP A 107 16.66 4.21 -12.84
C ASP A 107 18.04 4.73 -12.36
N PRO A 108 19.13 4.44 -13.10
CA PRO A 108 20.45 4.93 -12.74
C PRO A 108 20.52 6.46 -12.78
N VAL A 109 21.25 7.03 -11.82
CA VAL A 109 21.51 8.48 -11.80
C VAL A 109 22.27 8.86 -13.08
N SER A 110 21.68 9.80 -13.80
CA SER A 110 22.14 10.30 -15.08
C SER A 110 22.47 11.78 -14.96
N ARG A 111 23.30 12.30 -15.87
CA ARG A 111 23.67 13.72 -15.88
C ARG A 111 23.18 14.37 -17.16
N THR A 112 22.68 15.60 -17.06
CA THR A 112 22.28 16.39 -18.22
C THR A 112 23.49 16.67 -19.11
N SER A 113 23.26 16.90 -20.41
CA SER A 113 24.35 17.12 -21.37
C SER A 113 25.14 18.41 -21.13
N ASP A 114 24.51 19.40 -20.48
CA ASP A 114 25.14 20.64 -19.99
C ASP A 114 25.90 20.46 -18.65
N GLN A 115 25.89 19.25 -18.08
CA GLN A 115 26.50 18.87 -16.81
C GLN A 115 25.99 19.64 -15.58
N LYS A 116 24.88 20.36 -15.70
CA LYS A 116 24.34 21.19 -14.62
C LYS A 116 23.59 20.38 -13.57
N TYR A 117 22.86 19.33 -13.98
CA TYR A 117 22.00 18.53 -13.11
C TYR A 117 22.30 17.03 -13.20
N GLU A 118 22.20 16.37 -12.05
CA GLU A 118 22.03 14.93 -11.91
C GLU A 118 20.55 14.62 -11.73
N TYR A 119 20.05 13.59 -12.40
CA TYR A 119 18.64 13.22 -12.34
C TYR A 119 18.43 11.71 -12.40
N ASN A 120 17.31 11.26 -11.85
CA ASN A 120 16.80 9.90 -11.98
C ASN A 120 15.27 9.91 -11.88
N LEU A 121 14.64 8.93 -12.49
CA LEU A 121 13.21 8.69 -12.39
C LEU A 121 12.93 7.72 -11.25
N GLU A 122 11.95 8.04 -10.41
CA GLU A 122 11.45 7.17 -9.34
C GLU A 122 9.99 6.83 -9.62
N ILE A 123 9.71 5.53 -9.75
CA ILE A 123 8.37 4.98 -9.87
C ILE A 123 8.01 4.39 -8.52
N ILE A 124 7.00 4.97 -7.87
CA ILE A 124 6.49 4.52 -6.59
C ILE A 124 5.25 3.68 -6.86
N ASN A 125 5.21 2.47 -6.30
CA ASN A 125 4.03 1.63 -6.27
C ASN A 125 3.42 1.33 -7.66
N MET A 126 4.28 1.04 -8.66
CA MET A 126 3.94 0.86 -10.08
C MET A 126 2.63 0.08 -10.36
N SER A 127 2.36 -0.99 -9.59
CA SER A 127 1.19 -1.87 -9.76
C SER A 127 -0.02 -1.55 -8.86
N GLN A 128 -0.02 -0.41 -8.17
CA GLN A 128 -1.07 0.01 -7.24
C GLN A 128 -1.80 1.26 -7.75
N ARG A 129 -3.00 1.52 -7.22
CA ARG A 129 -3.79 2.72 -7.57
C ARG A 129 -3.15 4.04 -7.13
N ASN A 130 -2.36 4.04 -6.06
CA ASN A 130 -1.60 5.19 -5.55
C ASN A 130 -0.21 5.25 -6.19
N ASN A 131 -0.07 4.82 -7.45
CA ASN A 131 1.18 4.95 -8.15
C ASN A 131 1.54 6.42 -8.34
N GLN A 132 2.84 6.70 -8.34
CA GLN A 132 3.38 8.02 -8.60
C GLN A 132 4.67 7.87 -9.37
N VAL A 133 4.93 8.83 -10.27
CA VAL A 133 6.19 8.91 -11.00
C VAL A 133 6.79 10.28 -10.73
N ASN A 134 7.99 10.27 -10.16
CA ASN A 134 8.70 11.48 -9.78
C ASN A 134 10.02 11.55 -10.52
N LEU A 135 10.33 12.72 -11.07
CA LEU A 135 11.67 13.06 -11.52
C LEU A 135 12.42 13.67 -10.34
N ILE A 136 13.51 13.04 -9.92
CA ILE A 136 14.40 13.57 -8.91
C ILE A 136 15.52 14.32 -9.63
N VAL A 137 15.72 15.59 -9.28
CA VAL A 137 16.76 16.44 -9.87
C VAL A 137 17.63 17.01 -8.75
N LYS A 138 18.94 17.01 -8.96
CA LYS A 138 19.93 17.55 -8.05
C LYS A 138 20.94 18.38 -8.84
N GLU A 139 21.26 19.58 -8.38
CA GLU A 139 22.30 20.39 -9.03
C GLU A 139 23.69 19.85 -8.69
N VAL A 140 24.62 19.88 -9.66
CA VAL A 140 25.98 19.36 -9.50
C VAL A 140 26.90 20.37 -8.80
N SER A 141 26.66 21.66 -9.01
CA SER A 141 27.49 22.78 -8.54
C SER A 141 27.41 23.00 -7.03
N ASP A 142 26.22 22.83 -6.46
CA ASP A 142 25.95 23.00 -5.04
C ASP A 142 25.60 21.65 -4.41
N GLN A 143 25.87 21.49 -3.10
CA GLN A 143 25.25 20.43 -2.28
C GLN A 143 23.74 20.71 -2.07
N SER A 144 23.07 21.12 -3.13
CA SER A 144 21.69 21.52 -3.20
C SER A 144 20.76 20.39 -2.80
N VAL A 145 19.61 20.80 -2.26
CA VAL A 145 18.51 19.92 -1.89
C VAL A 145 17.98 19.23 -3.14
N LYS A 146 17.79 17.90 -3.07
CA LYS A 146 17.11 17.14 -4.12
C LYS A 146 15.72 17.74 -4.36
N LYS A 147 15.42 18.12 -5.59
CA LYS A 147 14.08 18.53 -6.01
C LYS A 147 13.31 17.32 -6.53
N THR A 148 12.10 17.14 -6.03
CA THR A 148 11.17 16.12 -6.49
C THR A 148 10.12 16.79 -7.36
N ILE A 149 10.05 16.40 -8.62
CA ILE A 149 9.14 16.96 -9.62
C ILE A 149 8.16 15.87 -10.05
N PRO A 150 6.85 15.97 -9.73
CA PRO A 150 5.88 14.94 -10.12
C PRO A 150 5.61 14.99 -11.63
N LEU A 151 5.60 13.82 -12.26
CA LEU A 151 5.20 13.65 -13.65
C LEU A 151 3.77 13.15 -13.72
N ASP A 152 2.98 13.72 -14.64
CA ASP A 152 1.67 13.19 -15.01
C ASP A 152 1.86 11.96 -15.91
N LEU A 153 2.28 10.87 -15.28
CA LEU A 153 2.52 9.57 -15.90
C LEU A 153 1.80 8.50 -15.06
N ASP A 154 0.77 7.87 -15.61
CA ASP A 154 0.14 6.73 -14.93
C ASP A 154 1.06 5.51 -15.06
N ALA A 155 1.55 5.00 -13.93
CA ALA A 155 2.43 3.83 -13.92
C ALA A 155 1.75 2.57 -14.49
N LYS A 156 0.42 2.57 -14.67
CA LYS A 156 -0.31 1.49 -15.36
C LYS A 156 -0.08 1.47 -16.88
N GLU A 157 0.31 2.59 -17.47
CA GLU A 157 0.68 2.65 -18.90
C GLU A 157 2.05 2.00 -19.17
N ILE A 158 2.86 1.84 -18.11
CA ILE A 158 4.19 1.23 -18.17
C ILE A 158 4.02 -0.29 -18.29
N ALA A 159 4.05 -0.81 -19.53
CA ALA A 159 3.84 -2.22 -19.81
C ALA A 159 4.96 -3.13 -19.27
N ALA A 160 6.20 -2.65 -19.30
CA ALA A 160 7.37 -3.34 -18.75
C ALA A 160 8.49 -2.35 -18.48
N ILE A 161 9.17 -2.49 -17.34
CA ILE A 161 10.43 -1.81 -17.07
C ILE A 161 11.59 -2.74 -17.44
N THR A 162 12.53 -2.22 -18.23
CA THR A 162 13.81 -2.91 -18.43
C THR A 162 14.77 -2.45 -17.34
N THR A 163 15.35 -3.39 -16.61
CA THR A 163 16.42 -3.14 -15.62
C THR A 163 17.67 -3.91 -15.99
N GLY A 164 18.85 -3.40 -15.61
CA GLY A 164 20.12 -4.03 -15.93
C GLY A 164 21.26 -3.62 -14.99
N PRO A 165 22.44 -4.22 -15.12
CA PRO A 165 23.65 -3.70 -14.48
C PRO A 165 24.16 -2.45 -15.22
N GLY A 166 24.68 -1.47 -14.47
CA GLY A 166 25.30 -0.26 -15.04
C GLY A 166 24.33 0.89 -15.30
N SER A 167 24.75 1.84 -16.14
CA SER A 167 24.03 3.09 -16.46
C SER A 167 23.23 3.05 -17.76
N ASP A 168 23.25 1.93 -18.50
CA ASP A 168 22.82 1.88 -19.90
C ASP A 168 21.32 1.61 -20.09
N TRP A 169 20.56 1.52 -19.00
CA TRP A 169 19.12 1.18 -19.00
C TRP A 169 18.26 2.32 -18.44
N GLN A 170 18.62 3.57 -18.74
CA GLN A 170 17.85 4.75 -18.32
C GLN A 170 16.43 4.74 -18.90
N TRP A 171 15.46 5.11 -18.07
CA TRP A 171 14.05 5.19 -18.47
C TRP A 171 13.71 6.53 -19.12
N THR A 172 14.53 7.55 -18.84
CA THR A 172 14.32 8.90 -19.37
C THR A 172 15.63 9.58 -19.74
N VAL A 173 15.56 10.54 -20.66
CA VAL A 173 16.66 11.42 -21.03
C VAL A 173 16.22 12.86 -20.83
N LEU A 174 16.97 13.63 -20.05
CA LEU A 174 16.74 15.04 -19.78
C LEU A 174 17.73 15.90 -20.57
N GLU A 175 17.22 16.65 -21.55
CA GLU A 175 18.01 17.49 -22.46
C GLU A 175 17.77 18.99 -22.18
N PRO A 176 18.81 19.83 -22.18
CA PRO A 176 18.65 21.26 -22.05
C PRO A 176 17.94 21.85 -23.28
N THR A 177 17.15 22.90 -23.07
CA THR A 177 16.55 23.69 -24.17
C THR A 177 17.28 25.01 -24.35
N GLU A 178 16.80 25.86 -25.27
CA GLU A 178 17.32 27.22 -25.45
C GLU A 178 17.20 28.08 -24.17
N LYS A 179 16.29 27.72 -23.25
CA LYS A 179 16.10 28.39 -21.97
C LYS A 179 16.81 27.61 -20.86
N PRO A 180 17.68 28.25 -20.05
CA PRO A 180 18.61 27.58 -19.13
C PRO A 180 17.97 26.88 -17.92
N GLU A 181 16.68 27.09 -17.69
CA GLU A 181 15.91 26.47 -16.58
C GLU A 181 14.87 25.47 -17.08
N ILE A 182 14.73 25.36 -18.41
CA ILE A 182 13.73 24.53 -19.06
C ILE A 182 14.43 23.38 -19.75
N TYR A 183 13.99 22.19 -19.41
CA TYR A 183 14.53 20.95 -19.95
C TYR A 183 13.43 20.17 -20.67
N LYS A 184 13.84 19.39 -21.65
CA LYS A 184 13.00 18.43 -22.36
C LYS A 184 13.31 17.05 -21.79
N LEU A 185 12.34 16.46 -21.11
CA LEU A 185 12.41 15.07 -20.64
C LEU A 185 11.74 14.17 -21.67
N THR A 186 12.46 13.18 -22.18
CA THR A 186 11.93 12.19 -23.12
C THR A 186 12.00 10.80 -22.50
N THR A 187 10.89 10.07 -22.47
CA THR A 187 10.90 8.67 -22.01
C THR A 187 11.51 7.76 -23.08
N THR A 188 12.27 6.76 -22.65
CA THR A 188 12.93 5.80 -23.52
C THR A 188 12.07 4.55 -23.72
N GLU A 189 12.39 3.76 -24.74
CA GLU A 189 11.76 2.46 -24.96
C GLU A 189 11.94 1.49 -23.77
N LYS A 190 12.92 1.73 -22.89
CA LYS A 190 13.16 0.91 -21.69
C LYS A 190 12.06 1.03 -20.64
N LEU A 191 11.31 2.15 -20.68
CA LEU A 191 10.08 2.35 -19.91
C LEU A 191 8.86 1.73 -20.60
N GLY A 192 9.00 1.21 -21.82
CA GLY A 192 7.88 0.63 -22.58
C GLY A 192 6.90 1.67 -23.13
N MET A 193 7.24 2.95 -23.10
CA MET A 193 6.40 4.03 -23.62
C MET A 193 7.22 5.25 -24.08
N HIS A 194 6.64 6.04 -24.97
CA HIS A 194 7.26 7.26 -25.50
C HIS A 194 6.38 8.48 -25.22
N LYS A 195 6.82 9.33 -24.30
CA LYS A 195 6.24 10.61 -23.93
C LYS A 195 7.33 11.66 -23.80
N VAL A 196 6.97 12.90 -24.10
CA VAL A 196 7.88 14.05 -24.02
C VAL A 196 7.26 15.07 -23.07
N TYR A 197 8.06 15.54 -22.13
CA TYR A 197 7.65 16.54 -21.16
C TYR A 197 8.59 17.74 -21.23
N ARG A 198 8.01 18.91 -21.04
CA ARG A 198 8.73 20.13 -20.72
C ARG A 198 8.79 20.25 -19.20
N ILE A 199 10.00 20.33 -18.67
CA ILE A 199 10.28 20.41 -17.23
C ILE A 199 10.85 21.79 -16.94
N ASP A 200 10.19 22.52 -16.05
CA ASP A 200 10.75 23.72 -15.42
C ASP A 200 11.40 23.33 -14.09
N VAL A 201 12.74 23.35 -14.04
CA VAL A 201 13.49 22.90 -12.86
C VAL A 201 13.46 23.96 -11.75
N ALA A 202 13.27 25.23 -12.09
CA ALA A 202 13.19 26.32 -11.12
C ALA A 202 11.86 26.25 -10.35
N GLU A 203 10.75 26.14 -11.08
CA GLU A 203 9.40 26.10 -10.52
C GLU A 203 8.94 24.69 -10.12
N GLY A 204 9.60 23.64 -10.61
CA GLY A 204 9.20 22.25 -10.37
C GLY A 204 7.93 21.86 -11.11
N LEU A 205 7.67 22.48 -12.27
CA LEU A 205 6.47 22.26 -13.07
C LEU A 205 6.74 21.35 -14.26
N THR A 206 5.72 20.60 -14.65
CA THR A 206 5.79 19.64 -15.75
C THR A 206 4.63 19.87 -16.70
N GLN A 207 4.92 19.80 -18.00
CA GLN A 207 3.91 19.92 -19.05
C GLN A 207 4.18 18.87 -20.13
N GLU A 208 3.24 17.95 -20.33
CA GLU A 208 3.32 16.99 -21.42
C GLU A 208 3.23 17.72 -22.78
N MET A 209 4.15 17.39 -23.68
CA MET A 209 4.17 17.90 -25.05
C MET A 209 3.50 16.86 -25.96
N LYS A 210 2.35 17.22 -26.54
CA LYS A 210 1.63 16.41 -27.52
C LYS A 210 2.20 16.56 -28.92
#